data_AF-A0A1I3I0M3-F1
#
_entry.id   AF-A0A1I3I0M3-F1
#
_cell.length_a   1.000
_cell.length_b   1.000
_cell.length_c   1.000
_cell.angle_alpha   90.00
_cell.angle_beta   90.00
_cell.angle_gamma   90.00
#
_symmetry.space_group_name_H-M   'P 1'
#
loop_
_entity.id
_entity.type
_entity.pdbx_description
1 polymer ?
#
loop_
_entity_poly.entity_id
_entity_poly.type
_entity_poly.pdbx_seq_one_letter_code
_entity_poly.pdbx_strand_id
1 'polypeptide(L)'
;MKNVDKGFSLIEVLVALLLTTVGVLGMVALQGRSVQYSQDSVQRNVAVDLATELVEIIRANPSETFNNAAPQFPMNNGLKSSSIFYKAKASDFSNPADCVASATVVPRTAAEQRNCWASKAKALLPGGSTVFLSDSYICRSSSAGNCNGQGSMIEIRLAWQVREGTCLDAADTSNSSTICTYTVRVQP
;
A
#
# COMPACT_ATOMS: atom_id res chain seq x y z
N MET A 1 -0.26 41.00 59.11
CA MET A 1 0.03 39.69 58.48
C MET A 1 1.18 39.93 57.51
N LYS A 2 2.36 39.36 57.78
CA LYS A 2 3.59 39.65 57.02
C LYS A 2 3.74 38.54 55.97
N ASN A 3 3.44 38.84 54.71
CA ASN A 3 3.72 37.93 53.59
C ASN A 3 5.24 37.87 53.42
N VAL A 4 5.81 36.69 53.59
CA VAL A 4 7.23 36.42 53.30
C VAL A 4 7.29 35.96 51.86
N ASP A 5 7.55 36.89 50.94
CA ASP A 5 7.86 36.56 49.56
C ASP A 5 9.25 35.90 49.52
N LYS A 6 9.28 34.58 49.36
CA LYS A 6 10.53 33.82 49.16
C LYS A 6 11.02 34.09 47.74
N GLY A 7 12.06 34.90 47.60
CA GLY A 7 12.76 35.08 46.33
C GLY A 7 13.34 33.76 45.82
N PHE A 8 13.33 33.56 44.50
CA PHE A 8 13.85 32.36 43.84
C PHE A 8 15.36 32.21 44.09
N SER A 9 15.78 30.99 44.44
CA SER A 9 17.21 30.65 44.51
C SER A 9 17.74 30.32 43.11
N LEU A 10 18.98 30.70 42.81
CA LEU A 10 19.61 30.43 41.50
C LEU A 10 19.67 28.91 41.19
N ILE A 11 19.77 28.08 42.23
CA ILE A 11 19.73 26.62 42.11
C ILE A 11 18.35 26.11 41.64
N GLU A 12 17.27 26.77 42.04
CA GLU A 12 15.90 26.37 41.72
C GLU A 12 15.61 26.60 40.23
N VAL A 13 16.05 27.74 39.70
CA VAL A 13 15.95 28.05 38.26
C VAL A 13 16.80 27.08 37.44
N LEU A 14 18.00 26.72 37.92
CA LEU A 14 18.88 25.78 37.22
C LEU A 14 18.27 24.37 37.17
N VAL A 15 17.67 23.89 38.27
CA VAL A 15 16.96 22.61 38.31
C VAL A 15 15.70 22.65 37.43
N ALA A 16 14.94 23.75 37.45
CA ALA A 16 13.76 23.91 36.58
C ALA A 16 14.13 23.88 35.09
N LEU A 17 15.22 24.52 34.69
CA LEU A 17 15.76 24.48 33.33
C LEU A 17 16.24 23.06 32.94
N LEU A 18 16.87 22.34 33.87
CA LEU A 18 17.30 20.96 33.63
C LEU A 18 16.09 20.02 33.43
N LEU A 19 15.06 20.13 34.27
CA LEU A 19 13.86 19.31 34.13
C LEU A 19 13.07 19.63 32.86
N THR A 20 12.93 20.91 32.51
CA THR A 20 12.24 21.34 31.28
C THR A 20 12.98 20.88 30.02
N THR A 21 14.31 20.99 29.98
CA THR A 21 15.09 20.51 28.82
C THR A 21 14.98 18.99 28.65
N VAL A 22 15.07 18.20 29.73
CA VAL A 22 14.85 16.74 29.69
C VAL A 22 13.42 16.40 29.25
N GLY A 23 12.42 17.12 29.76
CA GLY A 23 11.02 16.94 29.37
C GLY A 23 10.77 17.21 27.88
N VAL A 24 11.34 18.29 27.34
CA VAL A 24 11.23 18.63 25.91
C VAL A 24 11.93 17.59 25.03
N LEU A 25 13.12 17.12 25.41
CA LEU A 25 13.82 16.06 24.66
C LEU A 25 13.02 14.75 24.64
N GLY A 26 12.43 14.37 25.78
CA GLY A 26 11.55 13.21 25.86
C GLY A 26 10.32 13.32 24.95
N MET A 27 9.68 14.51 24.93
CA MET A 27 8.53 14.77 24.07
C MET A 27 8.89 14.70 22.58
N VAL A 28 10.01 15.30 22.17
CA VAL A 28 10.48 15.28 20.77
C VAL A 28 10.78 13.86 20.30
N ALA A 29 11.38 13.03 21.15
CA ALA A 29 11.66 11.63 20.83
C ALA A 29 10.36 10.83 20.56
N LEU A 30 9.32 11.05 21.36
CA LEU A 30 8.01 10.41 21.17
C LEU A 30 7.29 10.94 19.93
N GLN A 31 7.31 12.25 19.69
CA GLN A 31 6.74 12.86 18.48
C GLN A 31 7.40 12.32 17.21
N GLY A 32 8.73 12.14 17.21
CA GLY A 32 9.45 11.56 16.08
C GLY A 32 8.98 10.15 15.72
N ARG A 33 8.76 9.28 16.71
CA ARG A 33 8.21 7.94 16.48
C ARG A 33 6.75 7.99 16.00
N SER A 34 5.93 8.87 16.58
CA SER A 34 4.54 9.05 16.15
C SER A 34 4.44 9.45 14.68
N VAL A 35 5.32 10.34 14.20
CA VAL A 35 5.33 10.76 12.79
C VAL A 35 5.69 9.61 11.86
N GLN A 36 6.60 8.72 12.26
CA GLN A 36 6.94 7.54 11.46
C GLN A 36 5.75 6.60 11.30
N TYR A 37 5.03 6.30 12.39
CA TYR A 37 3.83 5.46 12.34
C TYR A 37 2.70 6.07 11.52
N SER A 38 2.51 7.39 11.62
CA SER A 38 1.54 8.11 10.79
C SER A 38 1.87 8.00 9.31
N GLN A 39 3.15 8.11 8.93
CA GLN A 39 3.56 7.99 7.52
C GLN A 39 3.34 6.57 6.97
N ASP A 40 3.69 5.53 7.73
CA ASP A 40 3.44 4.14 7.31
C ASP A 40 1.94 3.86 7.11
N SER A 41 1.11 4.35 8.04
CA SER A 41 -0.35 4.25 7.95
C SER A 41 -0.90 4.90 6.67
N VAL A 42 -0.36 6.06 6.26
CA VAL A 42 -0.73 6.72 5.01
C VAL A 42 -0.38 5.85 3.80
N GLN A 43 0.83 5.28 3.75
CA GLN A 43 1.24 4.46 2.61
C GLN A 43 0.44 3.17 2.49
N ARG A 44 0.15 2.53 3.62
CA ARG A 44 -0.74 1.36 3.66
C ARG A 44 -2.15 1.72 3.22
N ASN A 45 -2.70 2.87 3.63
CA ASN A 45 -4.00 3.35 3.15
C ASN A 45 -4.01 3.58 1.63
N VAL A 46 -2.94 4.16 1.07
CA VAL A 46 -2.79 4.32 -0.39
C VAL A 46 -2.78 2.95 -1.07
N ALA A 47 -2.08 1.95 -0.53
CA ALA A 47 -2.08 0.60 -1.07
C ALA A 47 -3.46 -0.08 -0.99
N VAL A 48 -4.22 0.15 0.09
CA VAL A 48 -5.61 -0.35 0.24
C VAL A 48 -6.52 0.29 -0.81
N ASP A 49 -6.43 1.61 -1.01
CA ASP A 49 -7.21 2.35 -2.00
C ASP A 49 -6.90 1.86 -3.42
N LEU A 50 -5.61 1.74 -3.76
CA LEU A 50 -5.16 1.21 -5.05
C LEU A 50 -5.63 -0.23 -5.28
N ALA A 51 -5.53 -1.10 -4.27
CA ALA A 51 -6.01 -2.47 -4.41
C ALA A 51 -7.53 -2.51 -4.64
N THR A 52 -8.29 -1.69 -3.89
CA THR A 52 -9.74 -1.58 -4.04
C THR A 52 -10.11 -1.06 -5.42
N GLU A 53 -9.43 -0.01 -5.90
CA GLU A 53 -9.60 0.54 -7.25
C GLU A 53 -9.41 -0.54 -8.32
N LEU A 54 -8.36 -1.36 -8.21
CA LEU A 54 -8.13 -2.44 -9.17
C LEU A 54 -9.23 -3.51 -9.12
N VAL A 55 -9.69 -3.89 -7.92
CA VAL A 55 -10.78 -4.86 -7.78
C VAL A 55 -12.04 -4.36 -8.48
N GLU A 56 -12.37 -3.09 -8.34
CA GLU A 56 -13.52 -2.49 -9.01
C GLU A 56 -13.33 -2.43 -10.53
N ILE A 57 -12.13 -2.12 -11.02
CA ILE A 57 -11.82 -2.20 -12.46
C ILE A 57 -11.99 -3.64 -12.99
N ILE A 58 -11.53 -4.65 -12.24
CA ILE A 58 -11.68 -6.07 -12.61
C ILE A 58 -13.16 -6.46 -12.68
N ARG A 59 -13.95 -6.07 -11.67
CA ARG A 59 -15.39 -6.34 -11.59
C ARG A 59 -16.19 -5.64 -12.69
N ALA A 60 -15.79 -4.43 -13.07
CA ALA A 60 -16.41 -3.69 -14.17
C ALA A 60 -16.14 -4.33 -15.53
N ASN A 61 -15.10 -5.16 -15.65
CA ASN A 61 -14.67 -5.79 -16.91
C ASN A 61 -14.63 -7.33 -16.80
N PRO A 62 -15.78 -8.00 -16.54
CA PRO A 62 -15.81 -9.44 -16.31
C PRO A 62 -15.37 -10.25 -17.54
N SER A 63 -15.50 -9.71 -18.76
CA SER A 63 -15.03 -10.32 -20.00
C SER A 63 -13.53 -10.55 -20.03
N GLU A 64 -12.75 -9.79 -19.28
CA GLU A 64 -11.29 -9.92 -19.21
C GLU A 64 -10.83 -10.95 -18.18
N THR A 65 -11.72 -11.36 -17.29
CA THR A 65 -11.39 -12.20 -16.12
C THR A 65 -12.06 -13.57 -16.18
N PHE A 66 -13.29 -13.66 -16.67
CA PHE A 66 -14.07 -14.90 -16.75
C PHE A 66 -14.07 -15.49 -18.16
N ASN A 67 -14.10 -16.82 -18.26
CA ASN A 67 -14.26 -17.51 -19.55
C ASN A 67 -15.66 -17.26 -20.15
N ASN A 68 -16.68 -17.19 -19.30
CA ASN A 68 -18.05 -16.85 -19.68
C ASN A 68 -18.49 -15.61 -18.90
N ALA A 69 -18.51 -14.45 -19.56
CA ALA A 69 -19.03 -13.22 -18.96
C ALA A 69 -20.49 -13.01 -19.35
N ALA A 70 -21.21 -12.21 -18.55
CA ALA A 70 -22.57 -11.77 -18.87
C ALA A 70 -22.65 -11.21 -20.31
N PRO A 71 -23.71 -11.52 -21.08
CA PRO A 71 -24.95 -12.18 -20.67
C PRO A 71 -24.97 -13.72 -20.83
N GLN A 72 -23.82 -14.39 -20.99
CA GLN A 72 -23.78 -15.84 -21.25
C GLN A 72 -24.03 -16.69 -19.99
N PHE A 73 -24.71 -17.84 -20.13
CA PHE A 73 -24.98 -18.78 -19.03
C PHE A 73 -24.11 -20.06 -19.12
N PRO A 74 -23.54 -20.56 -18.01
CA PRO A 74 -23.53 -19.95 -16.67
C PRO A 74 -22.65 -18.69 -16.62
N MET A 75 -23.17 -17.65 -15.98
CA MET A 75 -22.52 -16.33 -15.90
C MET A 75 -21.31 -16.36 -14.96
N ASN A 76 -20.27 -15.58 -15.30
CA ASN A 76 -19.05 -15.42 -14.52
C ASN A 76 -18.44 -16.76 -14.08
N ASN A 77 -18.46 -17.73 -15.01
CA ASN A 77 -18.00 -19.08 -14.73
C ASN A 77 -16.56 -19.30 -15.20
N GLY A 78 -15.73 -19.72 -14.25
CA GLY A 78 -14.33 -20.05 -14.45
C GLY A 78 -13.48 -18.81 -14.75
N LEU A 79 -12.45 -18.59 -13.94
CA LEU A 79 -11.46 -17.56 -14.23
C LEU A 79 -10.58 -18.01 -15.41
N LYS A 80 -10.26 -17.07 -16.30
CA LYS A 80 -9.30 -17.29 -17.38
C LYS A 80 -7.94 -17.67 -16.80
N SER A 81 -7.16 -18.46 -17.53
CA SER A 81 -5.78 -18.77 -17.15
C SER A 81 -4.83 -17.59 -17.39
N SER A 82 -5.16 -16.73 -18.37
CA SER A 82 -4.47 -15.46 -18.63
C SER A 82 -5.49 -14.32 -18.69
N SER A 83 -5.11 -13.15 -18.17
CA SER A 83 -5.92 -11.94 -18.18
C SER A 83 -5.00 -10.73 -18.27
N ILE A 84 -5.49 -9.64 -18.86
CA ILE A 84 -4.80 -8.36 -18.86
C ILE A 84 -4.59 -7.81 -17.43
N PHE A 85 -5.41 -8.26 -16.47
CA PHE A 85 -5.28 -7.88 -15.07
C PHE A 85 -4.31 -8.75 -14.28
N TYR A 86 -3.79 -9.82 -14.88
CA TYR A 86 -2.80 -10.67 -14.21
C TYR A 86 -1.38 -10.17 -14.49
N LYS A 87 -0.59 -10.19 -13.42
CA LYS A 87 0.80 -9.78 -13.36
C LYS A 87 1.55 -10.75 -12.45
N ALA A 88 2.50 -11.50 -13.00
CA ALA A 88 3.38 -12.34 -12.22
C ALA A 88 4.38 -11.50 -11.40
N LYS A 89 4.91 -12.10 -10.33
CA LYS A 89 6.06 -11.53 -9.62
C LYS A 89 7.26 -11.45 -10.58
N ALA A 90 8.06 -10.39 -10.50
CA ALA A 90 9.20 -10.13 -11.38
C ALA A 90 8.86 -9.97 -12.88
N SER A 91 7.61 -9.64 -13.22
CA SER A 91 7.18 -9.32 -14.59
C SER A 91 6.17 -8.17 -14.57
N ASP A 92 6.06 -7.40 -15.67
CA ASP A 92 4.99 -6.41 -15.82
C ASP A 92 3.73 -7.07 -16.44
N PHE A 93 2.65 -6.31 -16.57
CA PHE A 93 1.44 -6.73 -17.28
C PHE A 93 1.74 -7.10 -18.73
N SER A 94 0.87 -7.94 -19.33
CA SER A 94 0.91 -8.19 -20.77
C SER A 94 0.57 -6.91 -21.54
N ASN A 95 1.45 -6.52 -22.48
CA ASN A 95 1.33 -5.30 -23.30
C ASN A 95 1.21 -4.03 -22.45
N PRO A 96 2.25 -3.69 -21.66
CA PRO A 96 2.23 -2.46 -20.87
C PRO A 96 2.25 -1.25 -21.79
N ALA A 97 1.46 -0.23 -21.46
CA ALA A 97 1.51 1.07 -22.12
C ALA A 97 1.31 2.18 -21.09
N ASP A 98 1.62 3.41 -21.47
CA ASP A 98 1.45 4.56 -20.60
C ASP A 98 -0.03 4.86 -20.33
N CYS A 99 -0.27 5.56 -19.23
CA CYS A 99 -1.61 6.02 -18.89
C CYS A 99 -2.09 7.07 -19.91
N VAL A 100 -3.28 6.86 -20.47
CA VAL A 100 -3.90 7.78 -21.44
C VAL A 100 -4.67 8.93 -20.77
N ALA A 101 -4.82 8.91 -19.44
CA ALA A 101 -5.62 9.90 -18.73
C ALA A 101 -5.01 11.30 -18.81
N SER A 102 -5.86 12.29 -19.04
CA SER A 102 -5.49 13.71 -19.05
C SER A 102 -6.66 14.55 -18.55
N ALA A 103 -6.53 15.87 -18.52
CA ALA A 103 -7.61 16.77 -18.10
C ALA A 103 -8.92 16.60 -18.90
N THR A 104 -8.86 16.04 -20.13
CA THR A 104 -10.01 15.85 -21.02
C THR A 104 -10.22 14.41 -21.47
N VAL A 105 -9.31 13.50 -21.12
CA VAL A 105 -9.33 12.10 -21.55
C VAL A 105 -9.46 11.19 -20.34
N VAL A 106 -10.49 10.34 -20.36
CA VAL A 106 -10.70 9.28 -19.38
C VAL A 106 -10.40 7.91 -20.01
N PRO A 107 -9.82 6.96 -19.26
CA PRO A 107 -9.58 5.61 -19.76
C PRO A 107 -10.91 4.88 -19.98
N ARG A 108 -11.15 4.38 -21.20
CA ARG A 108 -12.44 3.78 -21.60
C ARG A 108 -12.37 2.27 -21.66
N THR A 109 -11.23 1.72 -22.04
CA THR A 109 -11.03 0.27 -22.11
C THR A 109 -10.44 -0.27 -20.81
N ALA A 110 -10.68 -1.55 -20.53
CA ALA A 110 -10.08 -2.26 -19.41
C ALA A 110 -8.54 -2.15 -19.41
N ALA A 111 -7.92 -2.20 -20.59
CA ALA A 111 -6.48 -2.07 -20.75
C ALA A 111 -5.97 -0.68 -20.35
N GLU A 112 -6.64 0.39 -20.81
CA GLU A 112 -6.31 1.77 -20.45
C GLU A 112 -6.50 2.03 -18.95
N GLN A 113 -7.60 1.54 -18.38
CA GLN A 113 -7.88 1.66 -16.94
C GLN A 113 -6.78 1.01 -16.12
N ARG A 114 -6.41 -0.23 -16.46
CA ARG A 114 -5.30 -0.97 -15.81
C ARG A 114 -3.94 -0.30 -16.00
N ASN A 115 -3.67 0.30 -17.16
CA ASN A 115 -2.43 1.04 -17.40
C ASN A 115 -2.35 2.32 -16.55
N CYS A 116 -3.46 3.06 -16.45
CA CYS A 116 -3.55 4.24 -15.60
C CYS A 116 -3.43 3.91 -14.11
N TRP A 117 -4.11 2.85 -13.68
CA TRP A 117 -3.95 2.32 -12.34
C TRP A 117 -2.49 1.92 -12.04
N ALA A 118 -1.82 1.22 -12.98
CA ALA A 118 -0.44 0.81 -12.82
C ALA A 118 0.52 2.01 -12.71
N SER A 119 0.29 3.05 -13.53
CA SER A 119 1.03 4.31 -13.45
C SER A 119 0.84 4.99 -12.08
N LYS A 120 -0.40 5.05 -11.59
CA LYS A 120 -0.74 5.58 -10.27
C LYS A 120 -0.07 4.79 -9.15
N ALA A 121 -0.09 3.46 -9.20
CA ALA A 121 0.56 2.60 -8.22
C ALA A 121 2.09 2.81 -8.20
N LYS A 122 2.72 2.91 -9.37
CA LYS A 122 4.17 3.19 -9.50
C LYS A 122 4.54 4.58 -8.97
N ALA A 123 3.65 5.57 -9.09
CA ALA A 123 3.89 6.95 -8.71
C ALA A 123 3.58 7.28 -7.23
N LEU A 124 2.51 6.71 -6.68
CA LEU A 124 2.06 7.04 -5.31
C LEU A 124 2.78 6.24 -4.23
N LEU A 125 3.25 5.03 -4.54
CA LEU A 125 3.96 4.19 -3.59
C LEU A 125 5.47 4.52 -3.58
N PRO A 126 6.11 4.67 -2.40
CA PRO A 126 7.56 4.88 -2.31
C PRO A 126 8.35 3.77 -3.00
N GLY A 127 9.28 4.16 -3.88
CA GLY A 127 10.02 3.20 -4.69
C GLY A 127 9.15 2.39 -5.66
N GLY A 128 7.90 2.81 -5.91
CA GLY A 128 6.88 2.03 -6.59
C GLY A 128 7.33 1.43 -7.91
N SER A 129 8.03 2.17 -8.76
CA SER A 129 8.53 1.64 -10.04
C SER A 129 9.40 0.38 -9.92
N THR A 130 10.20 0.24 -8.86
CA THR A 130 11.07 -0.94 -8.66
C THR A 130 10.28 -2.10 -8.05
N VAL A 131 9.62 -1.84 -6.92
CA VAL A 131 8.89 -2.88 -6.16
C VAL A 131 7.58 -3.31 -6.82
N PHE A 132 7.05 -2.50 -7.73
CA PHE A 132 5.95 -2.92 -8.59
C PHE A 132 6.37 -4.07 -9.50
N LEU A 133 7.59 -4.04 -10.03
CA LEU A 133 8.12 -5.13 -10.85
C LEU A 133 8.56 -6.31 -9.98
N SER A 134 9.38 -6.09 -8.96
CA SER A 134 10.02 -7.16 -8.19
C SER A 134 9.09 -7.87 -7.20
N ASP A 135 8.16 -7.15 -6.55
CA ASP A 135 7.45 -7.65 -5.37
C ASP A 135 5.94 -7.65 -5.47
N SER A 136 5.37 -6.75 -6.27
CA SER A 136 3.92 -6.69 -6.51
C SER A 136 3.50 -7.74 -7.53
N TYR A 137 2.34 -8.36 -7.31
CA TYR A 137 1.75 -9.32 -8.24
C TYR A 137 0.23 -9.30 -8.16
N ILE A 138 -0.41 -9.70 -9.25
CA ILE A 138 -1.86 -9.88 -9.35
C ILE A 138 -2.11 -11.20 -10.06
N CYS A 139 -2.76 -12.15 -9.40
CA CYS A 139 -2.92 -13.47 -9.99
C CYS A 139 -4.02 -14.26 -9.30
N ARG A 140 -4.39 -15.36 -9.94
CA ARG A 140 -5.21 -16.37 -9.31
C ARG A 140 -4.43 -17.07 -8.21
N SER A 141 -5.09 -17.23 -7.08
CA SER A 141 -4.52 -17.79 -5.86
C SER A 141 -5.45 -18.84 -5.26
N SER A 142 -4.94 -20.07 -5.13
CA SER A 142 -5.63 -21.15 -4.42
C SER A 142 -5.55 -20.98 -2.89
N SER A 143 -4.48 -20.38 -2.37
CA SER A 143 -4.25 -20.15 -0.93
C SER A 143 -3.53 -18.82 -0.71
N ALA A 144 -3.69 -18.22 0.47
CA ALA A 144 -3.13 -16.90 0.74
C ALA A 144 -1.60 -16.86 0.57
N GLY A 145 -1.10 -15.81 -0.07
CA GLY A 145 0.31 -15.59 -0.38
C GLY A 145 0.85 -16.46 -1.52
N ASN A 146 0.01 -17.29 -2.14
CA ASN A 146 0.43 -18.21 -3.20
C ASN A 146 -0.12 -17.78 -4.56
N CYS A 147 0.75 -17.17 -5.36
CA CYS A 147 0.46 -16.70 -6.71
C CYS A 147 0.67 -17.80 -7.75
N ASN A 148 -0.10 -18.89 -7.66
CA ASN A 148 0.10 -20.08 -8.50
C ASN A 148 -0.71 -20.10 -9.81
N GLY A 149 -1.49 -19.05 -10.09
CA GLY A 149 -2.33 -19.02 -11.29
C GLY A 149 -3.54 -19.97 -11.22
N GLN A 150 -3.84 -20.50 -10.03
CA GLN A 150 -4.92 -21.46 -9.79
C GLN A 150 -5.93 -20.95 -8.77
N GLY A 151 -7.05 -21.66 -8.62
CA GLY A 151 -8.13 -21.27 -7.71
C GLY A 151 -9.11 -20.26 -8.31
N SER A 152 -10.07 -19.87 -7.48
CA SER A 152 -11.21 -19.02 -7.84
C SER A 152 -11.14 -17.61 -7.23
N MET A 153 -10.03 -17.30 -6.54
CA MET A 153 -9.78 -15.99 -5.93
C MET A 153 -8.66 -15.29 -6.68
N ILE A 154 -8.76 -13.97 -6.80
CA ILE A 154 -7.68 -13.11 -7.26
C ILE A 154 -6.98 -12.55 -6.03
N GLU A 155 -5.66 -12.73 -5.96
CA GLU A 155 -4.81 -12.12 -4.97
C GLU A 155 -4.07 -10.94 -5.58
N ILE A 156 -4.18 -9.79 -4.93
CA ILE A 156 -3.49 -8.55 -5.28
C ILE A 156 -2.50 -8.26 -4.16
N ARG A 157 -1.21 -8.28 -4.48
CA ARG A 157 -0.15 -7.85 -3.59
C ARG A 157 0.50 -6.59 -4.15
N LEU A 158 0.48 -5.52 -3.36
CA LEU A 158 1.20 -4.28 -3.63
C LEU A 158 2.35 -4.15 -2.64
N ALA A 159 3.44 -3.54 -3.10
CA ALA A 159 4.64 -3.33 -2.32
C ALA A 159 5.12 -1.87 -2.40
N TRP A 160 5.75 -1.40 -1.34
CA TRP A 160 6.42 -0.10 -1.28
C TRP A 160 7.71 -0.20 -0.46
N GLN A 161 8.68 0.65 -0.78
CA GLN A 161 9.94 0.73 -0.05
C GLN A 161 9.76 1.53 1.24
N VAL A 162 10.40 1.06 2.30
CA VAL A 162 10.44 1.71 3.60
C VAL A 162 11.85 1.65 4.19
N ARG A 163 12.08 2.40 5.27
CA ARG A 163 13.33 2.27 6.02
C ARG A 163 13.29 0.97 6.85
N GLU A 164 14.46 0.42 7.12
CA GLU A 164 14.58 -0.73 8.01
C GLU A 164 13.89 -0.46 9.36
N GLY A 165 13.15 -1.45 9.87
CA GLY A 165 12.42 -1.36 11.13
C GLY A 165 11.14 -0.54 11.13
N THR A 166 10.70 -0.03 9.97
CA THR A 166 9.47 0.76 9.87
C THR A 166 8.27 -0.03 9.35
N CYS A 167 8.50 -1.23 8.82
CA CYS A 167 7.42 -2.08 8.34
C CYS A 167 6.70 -2.82 9.45
N LEU A 168 5.36 -2.75 9.47
CA LEU A 168 4.51 -3.50 10.42
C LEU A 168 3.98 -4.81 9.81
N ASP A 169 4.79 -5.51 9.03
CA ASP A 169 4.39 -6.79 8.45
C ASP A 169 4.60 -7.93 9.46
N ALA A 170 3.52 -8.62 9.84
CA ALA A 170 3.56 -9.73 10.80
C ALA A 170 4.46 -10.90 10.36
N ALA A 171 4.83 -10.96 9.07
CA ALA A 171 5.76 -11.93 8.52
C ALA A 171 7.23 -11.52 8.66
N ASP A 172 7.53 -10.25 8.92
CA ASP A 172 8.89 -9.75 9.18
C ASP A 172 9.19 -9.78 10.68
N THR A 173 9.65 -10.93 11.18
CA THR A 173 10.02 -11.09 12.59
C THR A 173 11.37 -10.46 12.95
N SER A 174 12.18 -10.08 11.97
CA SER A 174 13.50 -9.46 12.19
C SER A 174 13.48 -7.94 12.12
N ASN A 175 12.35 -7.33 11.74
CA ASN A 175 12.20 -5.89 11.51
C ASN A 175 13.27 -5.33 10.55
N SER A 176 13.78 -6.16 9.65
CA SER A 176 14.88 -5.81 8.75
C SER A 176 14.40 -5.58 7.31
N SER A 177 13.10 -5.77 7.05
CA SER A 177 12.55 -5.57 5.71
C SER A 177 12.56 -4.08 5.34
N THR A 178 13.11 -3.80 4.16
CA THR A 178 13.02 -2.49 3.50
C THR A 178 11.85 -2.42 2.52
N ILE A 179 11.03 -3.47 2.45
CA ILE A 179 9.87 -3.57 1.58
C ILE A 179 8.66 -3.95 2.43
N CYS A 180 7.66 -3.08 2.45
CA CYS A 180 6.36 -3.39 3.01
C CYS A 180 5.41 -3.87 1.95
N THR A 181 4.48 -4.72 2.36
CA THR A 181 3.48 -5.26 1.44
C THR A 181 2.07 -5.21 2.00
N TYR A 182 1.11 -5.01 1.10
CA TYR A 182 -0.31 -5.16 1.37
C TYR A 182 -0.84 -6.23 0.43
N THR A 183 -1.55 -7.22 0.98
CA THR A 183 -2.13 -8.32 0.19
C THR A 183 -3.61 -8.44 0.50
N VAL A 184 -4.43 -8.49 -0.55
CA VAL A 184 -5.86 -8.75 -0.45
C VAL A 184 -6.25 -9.89 -1.40
N ARG A 185 -7.16 -10.76 -0.95
CA ARG A 185 -7.75 -11.81 -1.78
C ARG A 185 -9.23 -11.52 -1.95
N VAL A 186 -9.66 -11.46 -3.20
CA VAL A 186 -11.05 -11.17 -3.54
C VAL A 186 -11.61 -12.23 -4.46
N GLN A 187 -12.91 -12.46 -4.31
CA GLN A 187 -13.70 -13.09 -5.36
C GLN A 187 -14.10 -11.96 -6.34
N PRO A 188 -13.70 -12.07 -7.62
CA PRO A 188 -14.08 -11.11 -8.64
C PRO A 188 -15.55 -11.24 -9.04
#